data_AF-T0ZWQ3-F1
#
_entry.id   AF-T0ZWQ3-F1
#
_cell.length_a   1.000
_cell.length_b   1.000
_cell.length_c   1.000
_cell.angle_alpha   90.00
_cell.angle_beta   90.00
_cell.angle_gamma   90.00
#
_symmetry.space_group_name_H-M   'P 1'
#
loop_
_entity.id
_entity.type
_entity.pdbx_description
1 polymer ?
#
loop_
_entity_poly.entity_id
_entity_poly.type
_entity_poly.pdbx_seq_one_letter_code
_entity_poly.pdbx_strand_id
1 'polypeptide(L)'
;MDLPVLTGDLPALLLLAGGVALVLGGIGALARRRRDRRFGEYVGADIAGASLTLRSERWRLVGRPDLVRRLPDGRRIPIELKSRESPADRPPFSHLVQVWAYCALIEESTGHSPPYGVIRYGDGAG
;
A
#
# COMPACT_ATOMS: atom_id res chain seq x y z
N MET A 1 -15.56 -50.63 -31.91
CA MET A 1 -15.59 -49.15 -32.03
C MET A 1 -15.05 -48.62 -30.72
N ASP A 2 -13.73 -48.57 -30.62
CA ASP A 2 -13.02 -48.16 -29.41
C ASP A 2 -12.87 -46.64 -29.42
N LEU A 3 -13.61 -45.96 -28.55
CA LEU A 3 -13.43 -44.54 -28.27
C LEU A 3 -12.15 -44.39 -27.43
N PRO A 4 -11.09 -43.72 -27.92
CA PRO A 4 -9.80 -43.73 -27.26
C PRO A 4 -9.78 -42.70 -26.12
N VAL A 5 -9.37 -43.13 -24.92
CA VAL A 5 -8.30 -42.55 -24.08
C VAL A 5 -8.40 -41.06 -23.67
N LEU A 6 -9.43 -40.31 -24.04
CA LEU A 6 -9.49 -38.85 -23.79
C LEU A 6 -9.96 -38.46 -22.37
N THR A 7 -10.43 -39.41 -21.56
CA THR A 7 -10.99 -39.15 -20.22
C THR A 7 -9.95 -39.19 -19.09
N GLY A 8 -8.79 -39.82 -19.29
CA GLY A 8 -7.75 -39.97 -18.26
C GLY A 8 -6.85 -38.75 -18.06
N ASP A 9 -6.63 -37.97 -19.12
CA ASP A 9 -5.66 -36.87 -19.09
C ASP A 9 -6.27 -35.54 -18.61
N LEU A 10 -7.59 -35.38 -18.75
CA LEU A 10 -8.31 -34.20 -18.26
C LEU A 10 -8.14 -33.94 -16.76
N PRO A 11 -8.31 -34.92 -15.84
CA PRO A 11 -8.08 -34.67 -14.42
C PRO A 11 -6.61 -34.35 -14.12
N ALA A 12 -5.65 -34.97 -14.82
CA ALA A 12 -4.23 -34.68 -14.66
C ALA A 12 -3.89 -33.26 -15.12
N LEU A 13 -4.45 -32.82 -16.26
CA LEU A 13 -4.28 -31.46 -16.78
C LEU A 13 -4.90 -30.41 -15.84
N LEU A 14 -6.07 -30.69 -15.27
CA LEU A 14 -6.73 -29.79 -14.30
C LEU A 14 -5.93 -29.67 -13.00
N LEU A 15 -5.37 -30.78 -12.49
CA LEU A 15 -4.49 -30.76 -11.33
C LEU A 15 -3.20 -29.97 -11.60
N LEU A 16 -2.60 -30.15 -12.78
CA LEU A 16 -1.43 -29.39 -13.19
C LEU A 16 -1.74 -27.89 -13.29
N ALA A 17 -2.83 -27.51 -13.95
CA ALA A 17 -3.26 -26.12 -14.09
C ALA A 17 -3.57 -25.48 -12.72
N GLY A 18 -4.27 -26.19 -11.84
CA GLY A 18 -4.54 -25.74 -10.47
C GLY A 18 -3.26 -25.56 -9.64
N GLY A 19 -2.31 -26.49 -9.76
CA GLY A 19 -1.00 -26.39 -9.12
C GLY A 19 -0.21 -25.17 -9.61
N VAL A 20 -0.17 -24.94 -10.92
CA VAL A 20 0.48 -23.77 -11.51
C VAL A 20 -0.19 -22.47 -11.02
N ALA A 21 -1.52 -22.41 -11.01
CA ALA A 21 -2.25 -21.24 -10.52
C ALA A 21 -1.95 -20.94 -9.04
N LEU A 22 -1.88 -21.97 -8.19
CA LEU A 22 -1.50 -21.81 -6.78
C LEU A 22 -0.07 -21.30 -6.62
N VAL A 23 0.88 -21.83 -7.39
CA VAL A 23 2.28 -21.37 -7.36
C VAL A 23 2.38 -19.91 -7.81
N LEU A 24 1.78 -19.56 -8.94
CA LEU A 24 1.77 -18.18 -9.45
C LEU A 24 1.08 -17.22 -8.47
N GLY A 25 -0.05 -17.62 -7.90
CA GLY A 25 -0.77 -16.86 -6.88
C GLY A 25 0.06 -16.66 -5.60
N GLY A 26 0.74 -17.70 -5.14
CA GLY A 26 1.63 -17.65 -3.97
C GLY A 26 2.85 -16.76 -4.17
N ILE A 27 3.50 -16.88 -5.34
CA ILE A 27 4.62 -15.98 -5.73
C ILE A 27 4.13 -14.53 -5.79
N GLY A 28 2.97 -14.28 -6.41
CA GLY A 28 2.36 -12.95 -6.46
C GLY A 28 2.05 -12.38 -5.08
N ALA A 29 1.48 -13.19 -4.19
CA ALA A 29 1.19 -12.79 -2.81
C ALA A 29 2.47 -12.45 -2.02
N LEU A 30 3.53 -13.26 -2.17
CA LEU A 30 4.82 -13.00 -1.53
C LEU A 30 5.47 -11.73 -2.09
N ALA A 31 5.41 -11.52 -3.41
CA ALA A 31 5.92 -10.32 -4.06
C ALA A 31 5.21 -9.07 -3.55
N ARG A 32 3.87 -9.09 -3.39
CA ARG A 32 3.09 -8.00 -2.79
C ARG A 32 3.56 -7.67 -1.36
N ARG A 33 3.71 -8.70 -0.51
CA ARG A 33 4.21 -8.52 0.88
C ARG A 33 5.61 -7.91 0.93
N ARG A 34 6.52 -8.33 0.03
CA ARG A 34 7.86 -7.75 -0.08
C ARG A 34 7.84 -6.28 -0.49
N ARG A 35 6.94 -5.90 -1.42
CA ARG A 35 6.74 -4.51 -1.84
C ARG A 35 6.30 -3.63 -0.67
N ASP A 36 5.37 -4.11 0.15
CA ASP A 36 4.87 -3.36 1.31
C ASP A 36 5.91 -3.15 2.41
N ARG A 37 6.83 -4.10 2.59
CA ARG A 37 7.94 -3.95 3.56
C ARG A 37 8.92 -2.83 3.21
N ARG A 38 9.05 -2.45 1.93
CA ARG A 38 9.93 -1.34 1.53
C ARG A 38 9.49 0.00 2.13
N PHE A 39 8.24 0.13 2.53
CA PHE A 39 7.69 1.35 3.12
C PHE A 39 7.77 1.37 4.65
N GLY A 40 8.53 0.46 5.26
CA GLY A 40 8.68 0.38 6.70
C GLY A 40 7.53 -0.33 7.38
N GLU A 41 7.55 -0.35 8.71
CA GLU A 41 6.52 -0.98 9.53
C GLU A 41 5.32 -0.05 9.69
N TYR A 42 4.13 -0.64 9.76
CA TYR A 42 2.93 0.11 10.07
C TYR A 42 3.04 0.65 11.49
N VAL A 43 2.96 1.97 11.62
CA VAL A 43 2.79 2.59 12.92
C VAL A 43 1.32 2.95 12.99
N GLY A 44 0.58 2.10 13.71
CA GLY A 44 -0.76 2.46 14.19
C GLY A 44 -0.69 3.73 15.04
N ALA A 45 -1.84 4.25 15.46
CA ALA A 45 -2.06 5.57 16.05
C ALA A 45 -1.33 5.88 17.39
N ASP A 46 -0.05 5.53 17.52
CA ASP A 46 0.89 5.91 18.58
C ASP A 46 1.51 7.29 18.30
N ILE A 47 0.82 8.12 17.52
CA ILE A 47 0.99 9.57 17.59
C ILE A 47 0.06 10.03 18.70
N ALA A 48 0.55 9.89 19.94
CA ALA A 48 -0.07 10.37 21.18
C ALA A 48 -1.62 10.28 21.22
N GLY A 49 -2.14 9.05 21.30
CA GLY A 49 -3.48 8.77 21.82
C GLY A 49 -4.65 9.42 21.06
N ALA A 50 -5.26 8.65 20.17
CA ALA A 50 -6.51 8.92 19.44
C ALA A 50 -6.39 9.76 18.15
N SER A 51 -6.68 9.08 17.03
CA SER A 51 -6.73 9.57 15.64
C SER A 51 -5.36 9.92 15.04
N LEU A 52 -5.12 9.51 13.78
CA LEU A 52 -4.00 9.98 12.95
C LEU A 52 -4.12 11.51 12.62
N THR A 53 -4.90 12.27 13.38
CA THR A 53 -5.10 13.70 13.15
C THR A 53 -3.85 14.45 13.59
N LEU A 54 -3.14 15.00 12.62
CA LEU A 54 -1.98 15.86 12.82
C LEU A 54 -2.41 17.32 12.67
N ARG A 55 -1.77 18.20 13.43
CA ARG A 55 -2.01 19.64 13.42
C ARG A 55 -0.68 20.37 13.33
N SER A 56 -0.69 21.47 12.58
CA SER A 56 0.38 22.46 12.50
C SER A 56 -0.20 23.82 12.84
N GLU A 57 0.39 24.45 13.85
CA GLU A 57 0.07 25.84 14.20
C GLU A 57 0.76 26.81 13.24
N ARG A 58 1.99 26.48 12.83
CA ARG A 58 2.78 27.29 11.90
C ARG A 58 2.08 27.48 10.55
N TRP A 59 1.53 26.39 10.02
CA TRP A 59 0.88 26.36 8.71
C TRP A 59 -0.64 26.47 8.81
N ARG A 60 -1.19 26.58 10.03
CA ARG A 60 -2.64 26.58 10.30
C ARG A 60 -3.36 25.43 9.60
N LEU A 61 -2.75 24.25 9.63
CA LEU A 61 -3.20 23.09 8.90
C LEU A 61 -3.57 21.95 9.85
N VAL A 62 -4.63 21.23 9.51
CA VAL A 62 -5.02 19.98 10.17
C VAL A 62 -5.24 18.95 9.09
N GLY A 63 -4.77 17.73 9.31
CA GLY A 63 -4.88 16.65 8.35
C GLY A 63 -4.82 15.29 9.02
N ARG A 64 -5.47 14.30 8.41
CA ARG A 64 -5.43 12.91 8.86
C ARG A 64 -4.98 12.04 7.68
N PRO A 65 -3.72 11.58 7.66
CA PRO A 65 -3.28 10.58 6.70
C PRO A 65 -4.07 9.28 6.88
N ASP A 66 -4.29 8.53 5.80
CA ASP A 66 -4.92 7.20 5.88
C ASP A 66 -4.04 6.23 6.68
N LEU A 67 -2.72 6.26 6.44
CA LEU A 67 -1.74 5.46 7.17
C LEU A 67 -0.46 6.26 7.40
N VAL A 68 0.26 5.90 8.47
CA VAL A 68 1.64 6.33 8.71
C VAL A 68 2.51 5.09 8.90
N ARG A 69 3.72 5.12 8.33
CA ARG A 69 4.71 4.06 8.53
C ARG A 69 6.00 4.61 9.09
N ARG A 70 6.71 3.78 9.84
CA ARG A 70 8.06 4.07 10.34
C ARG A 70 9.08 3.30 9.53
N LEU A 71 10.01 4.04 8.96
CA LEU A 71 11.16 3.50 8.24
C LEU A 71 12.17 2.88 9.22
N PRO A 72 13.09 2.01 8.74
CA PRO A 72 14.13 1.41 9.58
C PRO A 72 15.03 2.43 10.30
N ASP A 73 15.18 3.63 9.73
CA ASP A 73 15.94 4.74 10.33
C ASP A 73 15.13 5.55 11.38
N GLY A 74 13.93 5.10 11.71
CA GLY A 74 13.07 5.71 12.73
C GLY A 74 12.17 6.84 12.21
N ARG A 75 12.40 7.38 11.00
CA ARG A 75 11.58 8.44 10.40
C ARG A 75 10.20 7.92 10.03
N ARG A 76 9.22 8.82 10.02
CA ARG A 76 7.82 8.49 9.68
C ARG A 76 7.46 9.02 8.30
N ILE A 77 6.68 8.26 7.54
CA ILE A 77 6.19 8.66 6.20
C ILE A 77 4.66 8.52 6.15
N PRO A 78 3.96 9.46 5.49
CA PRO A 78 2.52 9.34 5.25
C PRO A 78 2.25 8.45 4.03
N ILE A 79 1.16 7.69 4.08
CA ILE A 79 0.61 6.96 2.93
C ILE A 79 -0.84 7.37 2.75
N GLU A 80 -1.15 7.90 1.56
CA GLU A 80 -2.50 8.24 1.12
C GLU A 80 -3.07 7.12 0.24
N LEU A 81 -4.25 6.60 0.60
CA LEU A 81 -4.94 5.57 -0.15
C LEU A 81 -5.99 6.19 -1.06
N LYS A 82 -5.93 5.87 -2.36
CA LYS A 82 -6.95 6.24 -3.32
C LYS A 82 -7.61 4.97 -3.84
N SER A 83 -8.93 4.86 -3.64
CA SER A 83 -9.72 3.70 -4.08
C SER A 83 -9.79 3.56 -5.59
N ARG A 84 -9.62 4.66 -6.32
CA ARG A 84 -9.57 4.66 -7.79
C ARG A 84 -8.25 4.10 -8.29
N GLU A 85 -8.27 3.57 -9.50
CA GLU A 85 -7.06 3.17 -10.22
C GLU A 85 -6.11 4.35 -10.42
N SER A 86 -4.82 4.02 -10.59
CA SER A 86 -3.81 5.03 -10.90
C SER A 86 -4.13 5.66 -12.25
N PRO A 87 -4.12 6.99 -12.38
CA PRO A 87 -4.15 7.64 -13.69
C PRO A 87 -3.02 7.12 -14.57
N ALA A 88 -3.29 7.02 -15.87
CA ALA A 88 -2.34 6.47 -16.84
C ALA A 88 -1.09 7.36 -17.05
N ASP A 89 -1.22 8.67 -16.81
CA ASP A 89 -0.16 9.65 -16.99
C ASP A 89 0.56 9.97 -15.67
N ARG A 90 -0.11 10.65 -14.74
CA ARG A 90 0.46 11.14 -13.48
C ARG A 90 -0.59 11.34 -12.40
N PRO A 91 -0.21 11.27 -11.12
CA PRO A 91 -1.07 11.69 -10.03
C PRO A 91 -1.59 13.12 -10.23
N PRO A 92 -2.88 13.40 -9.96
CA PRO A 92 -3.40 14.75 -9.94
C PRO A 92 -2.62 15.59 -8.92
N PHE A 93 -2.45 16.88 -9.22
CA PHE A 93 -1.72 17.80 -8.33
C PHE A 93 -2.30 17.82 -6.91
N SER A 94 -3.62 17.71 -6.76
CA SER A 94 -4.28 17.64 -5.45
C SER A 94 -3.81 16.44 -4.61
N HIS A 95 -3.53 15.29 -5.21
CA HIS A 95 -3.02 14.12 -4.49
C HIS A 95 -1.58 14.37 -4.00
N LEU A 96 -0.76 15.03 -4.81
CA LEU A 96 0.61 15.41 -4.42
C LEU A 96 0.57 16.43 -3.27
N VAL A 97 -0.25 17.47 -3.38
CA VAL A 97 -0.40 18.51 -2.34
C VAL A 97 -0.88 17.89 -1.03
N GLN A 98 -1.81 16.95 -1.07
CA GLN A 98 -2.29 16.26 0.13
C GLN A 98 -1.16 15.49 0.84
N VAL A 99 -0.32 14.77 0.07
CA VAL A 99 0.84 14.07 0.64
C VAL A 99 1.89 15.03 1.16
N TRP A 100 2.18 16.13 0.46
CA TRP A 100 3.11 17.17 0.94
C TRP A 100 2.63 17.83 2.23
N ALA A 101 1.33 18.12 2.32
CA ALA A 101 0.70 18.61 3.54
C ALA A 101 0.93 17.64 4.72
N TYR A 102 0.78 16.34 4.49
CA TYR A 102 1.04 15.34 5.53
C TYR A 102 2.52 15.21 5.89
N CYS A 103 3.43 15.37 4.93
CA CYS A 103 4.85 15.41 5.25
C CYS A 103 5.17 16.60 6.20
N ALA A 104 4.64 17.79 5.90
CA ALA A 104 4.83 18.97 6.74
C ALA A 104 4.23 18.79 8.15
N LEU A 105 3.06 18.16 8.25
CA LEU A 105 2.42 17.87 9.54
C LEU A 105 3.20 16.82 10.37
N ILE A 106 3.78 15.81 9.73
CA ILE A 106 4.64 14.83 10.41
C ILE A 106 5.94 15.51 10.86
N GLU A 107 6.54 16.35 10.04
CA GLU A 107 7.76 17.08 10.40
C GLU A 107 7.55 17.95 11.64
N GLU A 108 6.46 18.73 11.70
CA GLU A 108 6.16 19.57 12.87
C GLU A 108 5.83 18.77 14.11
N SER A 109 5.07 17.67 13.98
CA SER A 109 4.68 16.84 15.13
C SER A 109 5.80 15.95 15.67
N THR A 110 6.81 15.63 14.87
CA THR A 110 7.88 14.69 15.26
C THR A 110 9.26 15.31 15.33
N GLY A 111 9.45 16.52 14.80
CA GLY A 111 10.75 17.18 14.65
C GLY A 111 11.64 16.55 13.56
N HIS A 112 11.15 15.54 12.84
CA HIS A 112 11.92 14.81 11.82
C HIS A 112 11.23 14.89 10.47
N SER A 113 11.91 15.44 9.47
CA SER A 113 11.36 15.55 8.12
C SER A 113 11.21 14.17 7.45
N PRO A 114 9.99 13.82 6.97
CA PRO A 114 9.79 12.61 6.18
C PRO A 114 10.61 12.68 4.87
N PRO A 115 11.39 11.64 4.52
CA PRO A 115 12.16 11.66 3.28
C PRO A 115 11.29 11.66 2.01
N TYR A 116 10.05 11.16 2.11
CA TYR A 116 9.05 11.13 1.05
C TYR A 116 7.68 10.78 1.66
N GLY A 117 6.63 10.94 0.87
CA GLY A 117 5.32 10.35 1.14
C GLY A 117 4.87 9.45 -0.03
N VAL A 118 3.84 8.64 0.19
CA VAL A 118 3.40 7.64 -0.79
C VAL A 118 1.92 7.85 -1.13
N ILE A 119 1.60 7.81 -2.43
CA ILE A 119 0.22 7.68 -2.91
C ILE A 119 0.05 6.25 -3.41
N ARG A 120 -1.00 5.57 -2.93
CA ARG A 120 -1.30 4.19 -3.28
C ARG A 120 -2.68 4.12 -3.88
N TYR A 121 -2.72 3.81 -5.17
CA TYR A 121 -3.93 3.64 -5.95
C TYR A 121 -4.37 2.18 -5.97
N GLY A 122 -5.68 1.94 -6.12
CA GLY A 122 -6.24 0.61 -6.31
C GLY A 122 -6.32 -0.28 -5.07
N ASP A 123 -5.70 0.11 -3.95
CA ASP A 123 -5.80 -0.60 -2.66
C ASP A 123 -6.98 -0.04 -1.82
N GLY A 124 -8.01 0.51 -2.46
CA GLY A 124 -9.26 0.84 -1.77
C GLY A 124 -9.81 -0.43 -1.15
N ALA A 125 -9.85 -0.49 0.18
CA ALA A 125 -10.36 -1.64 0.91
C ALA A 125 -11.68 -2.13 0.29
N GLY A 126 -11.60 -3.27 -0.37
CA GLY A 126 -12.69 -4.15 -0.76
C GLY A 126 -12.42 -5.51 -0.14
#